data_AF-S7ZIL6-F1
#
_entry.id   AF-S7ZIL6-F1
#
_cell.length_a   1.000
_cell.length_b   1.000
_cell.length_c   1.000
_cell.angle_alpha   90.00
_cell.angle_beta   90.00
_cell.angle_gamma   90.00
#
_symmetry.space_group_name_H-M   'P 1'
#
loop_
_entity.id
_entity.type
_entity.pdbx_description
1 polymer ?
#
loop_
_entity_poly.entity_id
_entity_poly.type
_entity_poly.pdbx_seq_one_letter_code
_entity_poly.pdbx_strand_id
1 'polypeptide(L)'
;MTCSTSSVTMEAFAEGFSSAAAILGEDTAVLRDRRRRHSYHAPRKLSCDYQDSDTVFLRVELFLAELERRMSWIEQYRKSHIDQIDTSLQRGYATLEAVRDQCSLASGELMGSGKKRAKILVEALEDRYMEALATKETLEQKAQAGVRLMETFLTELEARAHAIHDRGIYGTLDDGWKAMDTKLGHAREVVDEGMECARRARDALRESIEKAVRLAQEDRLITYADLPDPWRVNPHILKGYRFTNSKVECVHSVFSFSNEFVNIWSHLIGLVLVLSIAFYFYPLHTNFHLSSKADIMIAAVFFFAACKCLVCSTIWHTMNSIASQSLMERFACVDYTGISLLVAASIVSTEYTAFYCEPTSRWTYILLTMCLGIGGIILPWHPTFNRHDMAWARVAFYVTLALTGFAPLAQLSYTRGFEWCMYFYAPVVKSVMVYFVGALVYASKVPERWKPGLFDYFGGSHNIWHLAVLGGILFHYCAMQDLFSNAFQRAQGECPNLTS
;
A
#
# COMPACT_ATOMS: atom_id res chain seq x y z
N MET A 1 4.98 0.83 21.56
CA MET A 1 6.13 -0.01 21.94
C MET A 1 6.37 -1.00 20.82
N THR A 2 7.53 -0.86 20.18
CA THR A 2 8.04 -1.62 19.03
C THR A 2 8.61 -2.96 19.48
N CYS A 3 8.33 -4.04 18.75
CA CYS A 3 9.11 -5.27 18.82
C CYS A 3 9.38 -5.82 17.41
N SER A 4 10.64 -5.65 17.02
CA SER A 4 11.34 -6.28 15.92
C SER A 4 11.60 -7.76 16.21
N THR A 5 11.64 -8.61 15.20
CA THR A 5 12.14 -9.99 15.31
C THR A 5 13.32 -10.23 14.39
N SER A 6 14.45 -10.47 15.05
CA SER A 6 15.72 -11.13 14.78
C SER A 6 15.97 -11.77 13.40
N SER A 7 17.05 -11.34 12.73
CA SER A 7 17.83 -12.20 11.84
C SER A 7 19.02 -12.80 12.60
N VAL A 8 19.29 -14.08 12.32
CA VAL A 8 20.42 -14.83 12.83
C VAL A 8 21.63 -14.54 11.95
N THR A 9 22.70 -14.01 12.51
CA THR A 9 24.02 -13.91 11.87
C THR A 9 25.03 -14.67 12.72
N MET A 10 25.69 -15.65 12.11
CA MET A 10 26.83 -16.34 12.67
C MET A 10 28.04 -15.41 12.76
N GLU A 11 28.74 -15.48 13.89
CA GLU A 11 29.95 -14.72 14.21
C GLU A 11 31.16 -15.15 13.36
N ALA A 12 31.97 -14.16 12.97
CA ALA A 12 33.39 -14.34 12.71
C ALA A 12 34.15 -13.18 13.37
N PHE A 13 35.03 -13.54 14.31
CA PHE A 13 35.93 -12.66 15.06
C PHE A 13 36.96 -11.99 14.15
N ALA A 14 37.25 -10.71 14.39
CA ALA A 14 38.58 -10.13 14.18
C ALA A 14 38.79 -8.93 15.12
N GLU A 15 39.96 -8.91 15.73
CA GLU A 15 40.40 -8.03 16.82
C GLU A 15 40.61 -6.57 16.42
N GLY A 16 40.66 -5.71 17.43
CA GLY A 16 40.57 -4.26 17.34
C GLY A 16 41.86 -3.54 16.93
N PHE A 17 41.74 -2.22 16.77
CA PHE A 17 42.73 -1.24 17.23
C PHE A 17 42.07 0.15 17.33
N SER A 18 42.25 0.76 18.49
CA SER A 18 41.86 2.14 18.82
C SER A 18 43.01 3.09 18.48
N SER A 19 42.70 4.26 17.93
CA SER A 19 43.52 5.46 18.11
C SER A 19 42.67 6.72 17.99
N ALA A 20 42.78 7.56 19.01
CA ALA A 20 42.20 8.88 19.15
C ALA A 20 43.13 9.99 18.61
N ALA A 21 42.68 11.24 18.79
CA ALA A 21 43.35 12.55 18.61
C ALA A 21 43.13 13.22 17.22
N ALA A 22 42.93 14.53 17.07
CA ALA A 22 42.71 15.65 17.98
C ALA A 22 42.20 16.87 17.15
N ILE A 23 41.67 17.85 17.88
CA ILE A 23 41.09 19.14 17.46
C ILE A 23 42.18 20.19 17.17
N LEU A 24 41.95 21.06 16.17
CA LEU A 24 42.34 22.49 16.03
C LEU A 24 41.95 22.91 14.59
N GLY A 25 41.31 24.02 14.26
CA GLY A 25 41.27 25.38 14.82
C GLY A 25 41.46 26.34 13.63
N GLU A 26 40.55 27.32 13.48
CA GLU A 26 40.35 28.23 12.34
C GLU A 26 41.58 29.04 11.89
N ASP A 27 41.59 29.50 10.61
CA ASP A 27 41.82 30.92 10.30
C ASP A 27 41.45 31.28 8.83
N THR A 28 40.41 32.14 8.74
CA THR A 28 40.22 33.35 7.88
C THR A 28 41.08 33.54 6.62
N ALA A 29 40.45 33.67 5.43
CA ALA A 29 40.13 34.94 4.73
C ALA A 29 41.29 35.46 3.83
N VAL A 30 41.18 36.16 2.69
CA VAL A 30 40.13 36.69 1.79
C VAL A 30 40.92 37.37 0.62
N LEU A 31 40.34 37.43 -0.59
CA LEU A 31 40.69 38.25 -1.79
C LEU A 31 41.89 37.82 -2.69
N ARG A 32 41.63 37.33 -3.91
CA ARG A 32 41.29 38.02 -5.20
C ARG A 32 42.55 38.36 -6.03
N ASP A 33 42.76 37.65 -7.14
CA ASP A 33 42.99 38.33 -8.41
C ASP A 33 42.55 37.53 -9.63
N ARG A 34 42.04 38.27 -10.61
CA ARG A 34 41.37 37.84 -11.84
C ARG A 34 42.38 37.46 -12.92
N ARG A 35 42.17 36.32 -13.59
CA ARG A 35 42.43 36.18 -15.03
C ARG A 35 41.22 35.59 -15.75
N ARG A 36 40.72 36.34 -16.72
CA ARG A 36 39.60 36.01 -17.61
C ARG A 36 40.07 35.15 -18.78
N ARG A 37 39.08 34.41 -19.32
CA ARG A 37 38.91 33.82 -20.68
C ARG A 37 39.13 32.29 -20.70
N HIS A 38 38.29 31.44 -21.29
CA HIS A 38 37.25 31.59 -22.31
C HIS A 38 36.04 30.68 -22.01
N SER A 39 34.85 31.14 -22.38
CA SER A 39 33.57 30.44 -22.30
C SER A 39 33.45 29.32 -23.33
N TYR A 40 33.17 28.10 -22.88
CA TYR A 40 32.51 27.06 -23.68
C TYR A 40 31.32 26.50 -22.89
N HIS A 41 30.26 26.23 -23.63
CA HIS A 41 28.89 25.96 -23.20
C HIS A 41 28.75 25.02 -21.99
N ALA A 42 28.21 25.54 -20.88
CA ALA A 42 27.60 24.72 -19.85
C ALA A 42 26.15 24.39 -20.27
N PRO A 43 25.72 23.13 -20.33
CA PRO A 43 24.31 22.83 -20.46
C PRO A 43 23.58 23.25 -19.17
N ARG A 44 22.52 24.03 -19.35
CA ARG A 44 21.63 24.54 -18.31
C ARG A 44 21.13 23.36 -17.45
N LYS A 45 21.56 23.27 -16.19
CA LYS A 45 20.82 22.51 -15.17
C LYS A 45 19.50 23.22 -14.94
N LEU A 46 18.43 22.72 -15.55
CA LEU A 46 17.07 23.17 -15.25
C LEU A 46 16.55 22.34 -14.07
N SER A 47 16.70 22.86 -12.86
CA SER A 47 15.96 22.37 -11.70
C SER A 47 14.56 22.99 -11.72
N CYS A 48 13.53 22.16 -11.81
CA CYS A 48 12.20 22.45 -11.29
C CYS A 48 11.51 21.12 -11.03
N ASP A 49 11.27 20.83 -9.75
CA ASP A 49 10.32 19.83 -9.26
C ASP A 49 8.90 20.30 -9.61
N TYR A 50 8.34 19.77 -10.68
CA TYR A 50 6.90 19.62 -10.86
C TYR A 50 6.65 18.30 -11.60
N GLN A 51 5.94 17.42 -10.93
CA GLN A 51 5.66 16.05 -11.32
C GLN A 51 4.37 16.04 -12.14
N ASP A 52 4.45 16.50 -13.40
CA ASP A 52 3.33 16.53 -14.32
C ASP A 52 3.58 15.52 -15.45
N SER A 53 2.63 14.63 -15.76
CA SER A 53 2.81 13.55 -16.74
C SER A 53 3.27 14.07 -18.10
N ASP A 54 2.82 15.27 -18.46
CA ASP A 54 3.17 15.95 -19.71
C ASP A 54 4.65 16.38 -19.75
N THR A 55 5.25 16.70 -18.61
CA THR A 55 6.70 17.01 -18.55
C THR A 55 7.57 15.78 -18.76
N VAL A 56 7.13 14.59 -18.34
CA VAL A 56 7.86 13.34 -18.58
C VAL A 56 7.83 12.98 -20.06
N PHE A 57 6.67 13.08 -20.71
CA PHE A 57 6.54 12.84 -22.14
C PHE A 57 7.31 13.88 -22.97
N LEU A 58 7.31 15.15 -22.55
CA LEU A 58 8.13 16.18 -23.18
C LEU A 58 9.64 15.89 -23.05
N ARG A 59 10.09 15.36 -21.89
CA ARG A 59 11.50 14.92 -21.72
C ARG A 59 11.87 13.77 -22.64
N VAL A 60 10.96 12.82 -22.87
CA VAL A 60 11.16 11.74 -23.84
C VAL A 60 11.31 12.31 -25.24
N GLU A 61 10.47 13.26 -25.64
CA GLU A 61 10.56 13.90 -26.95
C GLU A 61 11.86 14.69 -27.14
N LEU A 62 12.27 15.47 -26.13
CA LEU A 62 13.54 16.19 -26.14
C LEU A 62 14.75 15.23 -26.21
N PHE A 63 14.70 14.13 -25.45
CA PHE A 63 15.73 13.10 -25.49
C PHE A 63 15.83 12.45 -26.87
N LEU A 64 14.70 12.06 -27.47
CA LEU A 64 14.69 11.43 -28.80
C LEU A 64 15.17 12.38 -29.90
N ALA A 65 14.84 13.67 -29.82
CA ALA A 65 15.34 14.68 -30.75
C ALA A 65 16.86 14.87 -30.65
N GLU A 66 17.40 14.78 -29.43
CA GLU A 66 18.84 14.92 -29.17
C GLU A 66 19.61 13.61 -29.46
N LEU A 67 18.96 12.46 -29.31
CA LEU A 67 19.53 11.13 -29.52
C LEU A 67 20.05 10.97 -30.96
N GLU A 68 19.27 11.40 -31.96
CA GLU A 68 19.67 11.30 -33.38
C GLU A 68 20.92 12.11 -33.68
N ARG A 69 20.99 13.35 -33.16
CA ARG A 69 22.14 14.23 -33.31
C ARG A 69 23.39 13.62 -32.66
N ARG A 70 23.28 13.15 -31.42
CA ARG A 70 24.39 12.57 -30.64
C ARG A 70 24.87 11.26 -31.25
N MET A 71 23.95 10.41 -31.69
CA MET A 71 24.31 9.13 -32.33
C MET A 71 24.97 9.33 -33.70
N SER A 72 24.56 10.34 -34.49
CA SER A 72 25.24 10.65 -35.76
C SER A 72 26.70 11.09 -35.56
N TRP A 73 26.98 11.83 -34.48
CA TRP A 73 28.34 12.22 -34.12
C TRP A 73 29.19 11.00 -33.73
N ILE A 74 28.64 10.10 -32.92
CA ILE A 74 29.30 8.83 -32.54
C ILE A 74 29.58 7.97 -33.79
N GLU A 75 28.66 7.94 -34.76
CA GLU A 75 28.82 7.16 -36.00
C GLU A 75 29.87 7.75 -36.94
N GLN A 76 29.91 9.08 -37.08
CA GLN A 76 30.93 9.78 -37.86
C GLN A 76 32.32 9.61 -37.25
N TYR A 77 32.39 9.60 -35.91
CA TYR A 77 33.62 9.30 -35.17
C TYR A 77 34.04 7.83 -35.36
N ARG A 78 33.12 6.87 -35.23
CA ARG A 78 33.38 5.44 -35.47
C ARG A 78 34.00 5.18 -36.84
N LYS A 79 33.41 5.75 -37.91
CA LYS A 79 33.88 5.57 -39.31
C LYS A 79 35.28 6.12 -39.57
N SER A 80 35.81 7.00 -38.71
CA SER A 80 37.10 7.66 -38.93
C SER A 80 38.25 7.11 -38.08
N HIS A 81 38.00 6.45 -36.94
CA HIS A 81 39.07 6.16 -35.96
C HIS A 81 38.96 4.83 -35.18
N ILE A 82 38.00 3.93 -35.46
CA ILE A 82 37.80 2.72 -34.62
C ILE A 82 37.60 1.45 -35.47
N ASP A 83 38.63 0.60 -35.53
CA ASP A 83 38.58 -0.75 -36.13
C ASP A 83 38.38 -1.89 -35.10
N GLN A 84 38.22 -1.58 -33.81
CA GLN A 84 37.92 -2.59 -32.78
C GLN A 84 36.78 -2.10 -31.89
N ILE A 85 35.57 -2.56 -32.19
CA ILE A 85 34.44 -2.45 -31.28
C ILE A 85 34.44 -3.70 -30.41
N ASP A 86 34.56 -3.51 -29.09
CA ASP A 86 34.29 -4.56 -28.12
C ASP A 86 32.81 -4.99 -28.21
N THR A 87 32.53 -6.29 -28.07
CA THR A 87 31.19 -6.89 -28.22
C THR A 87 30.13 -6.27 -27.29
N SER A 88 30.57 -5.69 -26.17
CA SER A 88 29.77 -4.91 -25.21
C SER A 88 29.19 -3.62 -25.79
N LEU A 89 29.97 -2.89 -26.60
CA LEU A 89 29.61 -1.63 -27.26
C LEU A 89 28.62 -1.85 -28.42
N GLN A 90 28.74 -2.98 -29.12
CA GLN A 90 27.87 -3.32 -30.23
C GLN A 90 26.42 -3.51 -29.77
N ARG A 91 26.21 -4.06 -28.56
CA ARG A 91 24.87 -4.31 -28.00
C ARG A 91 24.18 -3.02 -27.51
N GLY A 92 24.91 -2.15 -26.81
CA GLY A 92 24.39 -0.85 -26.36
C GLY A 92 24.06 0.07 -27.54
N TYR A 93 24.94 0.13 -28.54
CA TYR A 93 24.70 0.86 -29.79
C TYR A 93 23.51 0.29 -30.57
N ALA A 94 23.42 -1.04 -30.73
CA ALA A 94 22.29 -1.68 -31.40
C ALA A 94 20.95 -1.45 -30.67
N THR A 95 20.98 -1.23 -29.35
CA THR A 95 19.78 -0.85 -28.58
C THR A 95 19.37 0.58 -28.88
N LEU A 96 20.33 1.53 -28.82
CA LEU A 96 20.08 2.94 -29.14
C LEU A 96 19.56 3.11 -30.58
N GLU A 97 20.13 2.34 -31.50
CA GLU A 97 19.73 2.26 -32.90
C GLU A 97 18.31 1.70 -33.06
N ALA A 98 17.99 0.59 -32.41
CA ALA A 98 16.64 0.04 -32.46
C ALA A 98 15.58 1.00 -31.88
N VAL A 99 15.89 1.68 -30.77
CA VAL A 99 14.97 2.67 -30.19
C VAL A 99 14.81 3.87 -31.12
N ARG A 100 15.89 4.37 -31.73
CA ARG A 100 15.83 5.43 -32.75
C ARG A 100 14.91 5.01 -33.90
N ASP A 101 15.15 3.83 -34.48
CA ASP A 101 14.46 3.37 -35.69
C ASP A 101 12.98 3.10 -35.43
N GLN A 102 12.63 2.52 -34.28
CA GLN A 102 11.25 2.28 -33.89
C GLN A 102 10.50 3.57 -33.53
N CYS A 103 11.19 4.56 -32.94
CA CYS A 103 10.59 5.85 -32.60
C CYS A 103 10.47 6.81 -33.80
N SER A 104 11.36 6.72 -34.81
CA SER A 104 11.34 7.58 -36.00
C SER A 104 10.17 7.26 -36.95
N LEU A 105 9.81 5.97 -37.07
CA LEU A 105 8.64 5.47 -37.80
C LEU A 105 7.31 6.03 -37.26
N ALA A 106 7.25 6.39 -35.97
CA ALA A 106 6.06 6.94 -35.34
C ALA A 106 5.92 8.48 -35.51
N SER A 107 6.82 9.14 -36.24
CA SER A 107 6.88 10.62 -36.31
C SER A 107 5.90 11.30 -37.27
N GLY A 108 5.11 10.53 -38.04
CA GLY A 108 4.25 11.05 -39.10
C GLY A 108 2.86 11.59 -38.70
N GLU A 109 2.44 11.54 -37.43
CA GLU A 109 1.08 11.92 -37.02
C GLU A 109 1.08 12.97 -35.88
N LEU A 110 0.41 14.11 -36.10
CA LEU A 110 0.36 15.26 -35.19
C LEU A 110 -0.70 15.09 -34.07
N MET A 111 -0.29 15.48 -32.86
CA MET A 111 -1.01 15.53 -31.56
C MET A 111 -1.26 14.19 -30.83
N GLY A 112 -0.60 14.02 -29.67
CA GLY A 112 -0.56 12.78 -28.87
C GLY A 112 0.78 12.01 -28.92
N SER A 113 1.75 12.54 -29.67
CA SER A 113 3.07 11.96 -29.99
C SER A 113 3.88 11.50 -28.76
N GLY A 114 4.02 12.33 -27.73
CA GLY A 114 4.97 12.06 -26.64
C GLY A 114 4.66 10.80 -25.82
N LYS A 115 3.38 10.54 -25.53
CA LYS A 115 2.95 9.33 -24.80
C LYS A 115 3.11 8.06 -25.65
N LYS A 116 2.81 8.16 -26.96
CA LYS A 116 2.98 7.05 -27.92
C LYS A 116 4.46 6.68 -28.07
N ARG A 117 5.34 7.69 -28.20
CA ARG A 117 6.80 7.50 -28.27
C ARG A 117 7.38 6.97 -26.97
N ALA A 118 6.90 7.44 -25.82
CA ALA A 118 7.28 6.89 -24.53
C ALA A 118 6.87 5.42 -24.37
N LYS A 119 5.71 5.02 -24.90
CA LYS A 119 5.28 3.63 -24.92
C LYS A 119 6.19 2.76 -25.78
N ILE A 120 6.50 3.21 -27.01
CA ILE A 120 7.40 2.50 -27.93
C ILE A 120 8.80 2.37 -27.32
N LEU A 121 9.33 3.44 -26.72
CA LEU A 121 10.59 3.45 -25.98
C LEU A 121 10.60 2.36 -24.89
N VAL A 122 9.56 2.31 -24.07
CA VAL A 122 9.45 1.34 -22.98
C VAL A 122 9.33 -0.09 -23.52
N GLU A 123 8.50 -0.32 -24.54
CA GLU A 123 8.34 -1.64 -25.17
C GLU A 123 9.65 -2.13 -25.80
N ALA A 124 10.38 -1.26 -26.49
CA ALA A 124 11.67 -1.57 -27.10
C ALA A 124 12.75 -1.94 -26.05
N LEU A 125 12.73 -1.24 -24.91
CA LEU A 125 13.63 -1.51 -23.79
C LEU A 125 13.23 -2.78 -23.05
N GLU A 126 11.94 -3.05 -22.85
CA GLU A 126 11.44 -4.26 -22.19
C GLU A 126 11.66 -5.53 -23.05
N ASP A 127 11.55 -5.43 -24.37
CA ASP A 127 11.80 -6.56 -25.29
C ASP A 127 13.28 -6.97 -25.33
N ARG A 128 14.20 -6.00 -25.22
CA ARG A 128 15.65 -6.23 -25.28
C ARG A 128 16.34 -6.41 -23.91
N TYR A 129 15.80 -5.80 -22.86
CA TYR A 129 16.26 -5.89 -21.48
C TYR A 129 15.11 -6.35 -20.60
N MET A 130 14.66 -7.60 -20.82
CA MET A 130 13.54 -8.19 -20.10
C MET A 130 13.65 -7.88 -18.60
N GLU A 131 12.61 -7.22 -18.10
CA GLU A 131 12.41 -6.83 -16.69
C GLU A 131 13.20 -5.63 -16.12
N ALA A 132 14.06 -4.94 -16.88
CA ALA A 132 14.80 -3.76 -16.38
C ALA A 132 13.87 -2.60 -15.92
N LEU A 133 12.68 -2.49 -16.52
CA LEU A 133 11.66 -1.50 -16.19
C LEU A 133 10.45 -2.09 -15.44
N ALA A 134 10.45 -3.41 -15.16
CA ALA A 134 9.30 -4.12 -14.58
C ALA A 134 9.00 -3.72 -13.12
N THR A 135 9.99 -3.16 -12.40
CA THR A 135 9.82 -2.65 -11.03
C THR A 135 9.09 -1.30 -10.94
N LYS A 136 8.73 -0.69 -12.09
CA LYS A 136 8.00 0.59 -12.15
C LYS A 136 6.57 0.37 -12.61
N GLU A 137 5.60 0.89 -11.85
CA GLU A 137 4.18 0.58 -12.03
C GLU A 137 3.49 1.44 -13.11
N THR A 138 3.97 2.66 -13.37
CA THR A 138 3.35 3.58 -14.34
C THR A 138 4.21 3.78 -15.59
N LEU A 139 3.56 4.06 -16.73
CA LEU A 139 4.22 4.31 -18.00
C LEU A 139 5.21 5.48 -17.90
N GLU A 140 4.87 6.52 -17.13
CA GLU A 140 5.71 7.70 -16.92
C GLU A 140 6.99 7.33 -16.17
N GLN A 141 6.88 6.51 -15.12
CA GLN A 141 8.05 6.04 -14.35
C GLN A 141 8.94 5.14 -15.20
N LYS A 142 8.34 4.23 -15.98
CA LYS A 142 9.07 3.38 -16.93
C LYS A 142 9.77 4.21 -18.00
N ALA A 143 9.08 5.20 -18.57
CA ALA A 143 9.65 6.08 -19.58
C ALA A 143 10.78 6.96 -19.01
N GLN A 144 10.60 7.51 -17.81
CA GLN A 144 11.63 8.30 -17.15
C GLN A 144 12.86 7.47 -16.79
N ALA A 145 12.67 6.25 -16.28
CA ALA A 145 13.76 5.32 -16.00
C ALA A 145 14.46 4.88 -17.29
N GLY A 146 13.70 4.59 -18.36
CA GLY A 146 14.23 4.25 -19.68
C GLY A 146 15.06 5.38 -20.30
N VAL A 147 14.57 6.63 -20.26
CA VAL A 147 15.34 7.81 -20.71
C VAL A 147 16.63 7.97 -19.89
N ARG A 148 16.57 7.84 -18.56
CA ARG A 148 17.78 7.94 -17.71
C ARG A 148 18.80 6.85 -18.03
N LEU A 149 18.34 5.61 -18.24
CA LEU A 149 19.19 4.49 -18.60
C LEU A 149 19.89 4.75 -19.94
N MET A 150 19.13 5.16 -20.96
CA MET A 150 19.68 5.46 -22.27
C MET A 150 20.57 6.70 -22.29
N GLU A 151 20.24 7.75 -21.55
CA GLU A 151 21.08 8.94 -21.39
C GLU A 151 22.41 8.60 -20.73
N THR A 152 22.40 7.68 -19.77
CA THR A 152 23.62 7.17 -19.12
C THR A 152 24.48 6.42 -20.13
N PHE A 153 23.89 5.51 -20.92
CA PHE A 153 24.61 4.81 -21.99
C PHE A 153 25.19 5.77 -23.04
N LEU A 154 24.40 6.74 -23.49
CA LEU A 154 24.81 7.70 -24.51
C LEU A 154 25.96 8.59 -24.01
N THR A 155 25.86 9.10 -22.79
CA THR A 155 26.90 9.92 -22.16
C THR A 155 28.17 9.12 -21.92
N GLU A 156 28.04 7.84 -21.57
CA GLU A 156 29.19 6.95 -21.40
C GLU A 156 29.88 6.62 -22.74
N LEU A 157 29.11 6.42 -23.81
CA LEU A 157 29.64 6.26 -25.18
C LEU A 157 30.40 7.50 -25.64
N GLU A 158 29.86 8.69 -25.39
CA GLU A 158 30.51 9.96 -25.73
C GLU A 158 31.76 10.20 -24.88
N ALA A 159 31.72 9.93 -23.58
CA ALA A 159 32.87 10.04 -22.70
C ALA A 159 34.01 9.11 -23.15
N ARG A 160 33.68 7.91 -23.63
CA ARG A 160 34.65 6.98 -24.22
C ARG A 160 35.18 7.48 -25.57
N ALA A 161 34.33 8.00 -26.45
CA ALA A 161 34.77 8.60 -27.72
C ALA A 161 35.71 9.79 -27.47
N HIS A 162 35.44 10.61 -26.45
CA HIS A 162 36.30 11.69 -26.03
C HIS A 162 37.60 11.20 -25.36
N ALA A 163 37.55 10.17 -24.51
CA ALA A 163 38.74 9.57 -23.92
C ALA A 163 39.65 8.93 -24.98
N ILE A 164 39.08 8.40 -26.06
CA ILE A 164 39.82 7.88 -27.22
C ILE A 164 40.38 9.04 -28.07
N HIS A 165 39.63 10.13 -28.25
CA HIS A 165 40.10 11.35 -28.91
C HIS A 165 41.30 11.97 -28.18
N ASP A 166 41.28 11.96 -26.85
CA ASP A 166 42.36 12.49 -26.00
C ASP A 166 43.56 11.52 -25.87
N ARG A 167 43.54 10.35 -26.56
CA ARG A 167 44.68 9.41 -26.69
C ARG A 167 45.93 10.00 -27.35
N GLY A 168 45.90 11.27 -27.72
CA GLY A 168 47.10 11.98 -28.15
C GLY A 168 48.16 12.11 -27.03
N ILE A 169 47.82 12.14 -25.74
CA ILE A 169 48.81 12.46 -24.68
C ILE A 169 48.50 11.74 -23.33
N TYR A 170 49.43 10.85 -22.94
CA TYR A 170 49.72 10.26 -21.60
C TYR A 170 48.69 9.38 -20.85
N GLY A 171 48.92 8.06 -20.88
CA GLY A 171 49.49 7.26 -19.76
C GLY A 171 48.71 6.96 -18.47
N THR A 172 47.78 7.79 -18.00
CA THR A 172 47.19 7.63 -16.64
C THR A 172 45.69 7.32 -16.60
N LEU A 173 45.13 6.84 -17.72
CA LEU A 173 43.68 6.64 -17.87
C LEU A 173 43.22 5.17 -17.90
N ASP A 174 44.12 4.20 -17.97
CA ASP A 174 43.76 2.76 -17.97
C ASP A 174 43.14 2.35 -16.62
N ASP A 175 43.64 2.89 -15.51
CA ASP A 175 43.13 2.60 -14.16
C ASP A 175 41.72 3.16 -13.93
N GLY A 176 41.42 4.34 -14.49
CA GLY A 176 40.09 4.94 -14.42
C GLY A 176 39.07 4.19 -15.28
N TRP A 177 39.49 3.72 -16.46
CA TRP A 177 38.65 2.92 -17.36
C TRP A 177 38.35 1.55 -16.76
N LYS A 178 39.38 0.87 -16.20
CA LYS A 178 39.22 -0.38 -15.45
C LYS A 178 38.34 -0.21 -14.22
N ALA A 179 38.50 0.87 -13.46
CA ALA A 179 37.68 1.12 -12.27
C ALA A 179 36.20 1.37 -12.62
N MET A 180 35.92 2.02 -13.74
CA MET A 180 34.55 2.25 -14.19
C MET A 180 33.90 0.98 -14.76
N ASP A 181 34.63 0.20 -15.55
CA ASP A 181 34.18 -1.09 -16.08
C ASP A 181 33.90 -2.10 -14.95
N THR A 182 34.76 -2.10 -13.92
CA THR A 182 34.56 -2.90 -12.70
C THR A 182 33.29 -2.49 -11.95
N LYS A 183 33.01 -1.19 -11.82
CA LYS A 183 31.78 -0.70 -11.17
C LYS A 183 30.53 -1.01 -11.97
N LEU A 184 30.59 -0.94 -13.31
CA LEU A 184 29.48 -1.28 -14.20
C LEU A 184 29.19 -2.79 -14.18
N GLY A 185 30.25 -3.61 -14.22
CA GLY A 185 30.17 -5.06 -14.08
C GLY A 185 29.52 -5.44 -12.75
N HIS A 186 29.97 -4.85 -11.64
CA HIS A 186 29.41 -5.11 -10.31
C HIS A 186 27.94 -4.67 -10.19
N ALA A 187 27.57 -3.50 -10.70
CA ALA A 187 26.17 -3.05 -10.66
C ALA A 187 25.24 -3.97 -11.48
N ARG A 188 25.72 -4.46 -12.63
CA ARG A 188 24.97 -5.43 -13.45
C ARG A 188 24.87 -6.78 -12.78
N GLU A 189 25.96 -7.29 -12.21
CA GLU A 189 26.00 -8.56 -11.50
C GLU A 189 25.02 -8.56 -10.32
N VAL A 190 25.00 -7.49 -9.51
CA VAL A 190 24.05 -7.35 -8.40
C VAL A 190 22.59 -7.31 -8.88
N VAL A 191 22.31 -6.71 -10.04
CA VAL A 191 20.96 -6.66 -10.63
C VAL A 191 20.57 -8.02 -11.20
N ASP A 192 21.45 -8.66 -11.95
CA ASP A 192 21.24 -9.99 -12.55
C ASP A 192 21.07 -11.05 -11.43
N GLU A 193 21.88 -11.00 -10.37
CA GLU A 193 21.73 -11.81 -9.16
C GLU A 193 20.39 -11.54 -8.45
N GLY A 194 20.00 -10.28 -8.32
CA GLY A 194 18.71 -9.90 -7.75
C GLY A 194 17.51 -10.44 -8.55
N MET A 195 17.58 -10.37 -9.88
CA MET A 195 16.57 -10.93 -10.79
C MET A 195 16.52 -12.45 -10.73
N GLU A 196 17.66 -13.13 -10.71
CA GLU A 196 17.71 -14.58 -10.54
C GLU A 196 17.16 -15.01 -9.18
N CYS A 197 17.50 -14.31 -8.11
CA CYS A 197 16.96 -14.57 -6.78
C CYS A 197 15.44 -14.41 -6.75
N ALA A 198 14.90 -13.36 -7.37
CA ALA A 198 13.46 -13.14 -7.47
C ALA A 198 12.76 -14.24 -8.29
N ARG A 199 13.36 -14.68 -9.41
CA ARG A 199 12.84 -15.78 -10.21
C ARG A 199 12.82 -17.09 -9.43
N ARG A 200 13.92 -17.44 -8.75
CA ARG A 200 14.03 -18.64 -7.91
C ARG A 200 13.00 -18.63 -6.79
N ALA A 201 12.80 -17.48 -6.13
CA ALA A 201 11.79 -17.33 -5.09
C ALA A 201 10.36 -17.53 -5.62
N ARG A 202 10.04 -17.00 -6.81
CA ARG A 202 8.74 -17.19 -7.47
C ARG A 202 8.51 -18.65 -7.84
N ASP A 203 9.51 -19.30 -8.43
CA ASP A 203 9.41 -20.70 -8.84
C ASP A 203 9.26 -21.61 -7.61
N ALA A 204 10.01 -21.37 -6.53
CA ALA A 204 9.86 -22.08 -5.25
C ALA A 204 8.48 -21.88 -4.61
N LEU A 205 7.93 -20.66 -4.66
CA LEU A 205 6.57 -20.38 -4.17
C LEU A 205 5.52 -21.15 -4.98
N ARG A 206 5.66 -21.19 -6.31
CA ARG A 206 4.76 -21.94 -7.19
C ARG A 206 4.78 -23.43 -6.86
N GLU A 207 5.96 -24.01 -6.70
CA GLU A 207 6.11 -25.41 -6.30
C GLU A 207 5.47 -25.70 -4.93
N SER A 208 5.64 -24.79 -3.98
CA SER A 208 5.00 -24.89 -2.66
C SER A 208 3.47 -24.84 -2.75
N ILE A 209 2.91 -23.98 -3.60
CA ILE A 209 1.47 -23.89 -3.83
C ILE A 209 0.95 -25.19 -4.47
N GLU A 210 1.62 -25.69 -5.51
CA GLU A 210 1.23 -26.94 -6.18
C GLU A 210 1.28 -28.14 -5.21
N LYS A 211 2.29 -28.20 -4.34
CA LYS A 211 2.38 -29.21 -3.28
C LYS A 211 1.22 -29.10 -2.29
N ALA A 212 0.91 -27.91 -1.80
CA ALA A 212 -0.18 -27.69 -0.85
C ALA A 212 -1.55 -28.05 -1.44
N VAL A 213 -1.78 -27.75 -2.72
CA VAL A 213 -3.02 -28.16 -3.43
C VAL A 213 -3.13 -29.67 -3.50
N ARG A 214 -2.05 -30.39 -3.84
CA ARG A 214 -2.06 -31.87 -3.90
C ARG A 214 -2.39 -32.47 -2.53
N LEU A 215 -1.74 -32.00 -1.47
CA LEU A 215 -2.02 -32.45 -0.10
C LEU A 215 -3.47 -32.18 0.31
N ALA A 216 -4.02 -31.00 -0.04
CA ALA A 216 -5.41 -30.68 0.25
C ALA A 216 -6.41 -31.52 -0.56
N GLN A 217 -6.03 -32.04 -1.74
CA GLN A 217 -6.88 -32.98 -2.49
C GLN A 217 -6.93 -34.36 -1.83
N GLU A 218 -5.86 -34.79 -1.18
CA GLU A 218 -5.77 -36.06 -0.47
C GLU A 218 -6.46 -36.00 0.90
N ASP A 219 -6.06 -35.03 1.75
CA ASP A 219 -6.45 -34.98 3.16
C ASP A 219 -7.59 -33.98 3.48
N ARG A 220 -8.07 -33.22 2.48
CA ARG A 220 -9.05 -32.10 2.57
C ARG A 220 -8.62 -30.91 3.45
N LEU A 221 -7.93 -31.15 4.56
CA LEU A 221 -7.40 -30.14 5.48
C LEU A 221 -5.91 -30.37 5.71
N ILE A 222 -5.12 -29.31 5.53
CA ILE A 222 -3.66 -29.37 5.67
C ILE A 222 -3.18 -28.69 6.96
N THR A 223 -1.92 -28.90 7.31
CA THR A 223 -1.29 -28.30 8.49
C THR A 223 -0.63 -26.96 8.16
N TYR A 224 -0.30 -26.19 9.19
CA TYR A 224 0.44 -24.93 9.05
C TYR A 224 1.79 -25.12 8.32
N ALA A 225 2.46 -26.25 8.56
CA ALA A 225 3.73 -26.59 7.93
C ALA A 225 3.59 -26.85 6.42
N ASP A 226 2.40 -27.21 5.95
CA ASP A 226 2.15 -27.51 4.54
C ASP A 226 1.77 -26.27 3.72
N LEU A 227 1.38 -25.18 4.39
CA LEU A 227 0.98 -23.94 3.72
C LEU A 227 2.18 -23.25 3.04
N PRO A 228 1.97 -22.61 1.88
CA PRO A 228 2.94 -21.68 1.33
C PRO A 228 3.06 -20.42 2.20
N ASP A 229 4.23 -19.78 2.18
CA ASP A 229 4.56 -18.67 3.10
C ASP A 229 3.53 -17.51 3.15
N PRO A 230 2.94 -17.04 2.03
CA PRO A 230 1.95 -15.97 2.09
C PRO A 230 0.66 -16.31 2.88
N TRP A 231 0.34 -17.61 3.05
CA TRP A 231 -0.84 -18.06 3.80
C TRP A 231 -0.53 -18.37 5.27
N ARG A 232 0.73 -18.35 5.68
CA ARG A 232 1.19 -18.66 7.05
C ARG A 232 1.05 -17.46 7.99
N VAL A 233 -0.18 -17.06 8.30
CA VAL A 233 -0.48 -15.84 9.08
C VAL A 233 -0.31 -16.02 10.61
N ASN A 234 -0.75 -17.17 11.15
CA ASN A 234 -0.73 -17.43 12.60
C ASN A 234 -0.02 -18.76 12.92
N PRO A 235 1.23 -18.74 13.41
CA PRO A 235 2.00 -19.96 13.71
C PRO A 235 1.47 -20.76 14.90
N HIS A 236 0.50 -20.24 15.66
CA HIS A 236 -0.09 -20.93 16.80
C HIS A 236 -1.29 -21.83 16.44
N ILE A 237 -1.82 -21.66 15.21
CA ILE A 237 -2.87 -22.50 14.66
C ILE A 237 -2.19 -23.57 13.81
N LEU A 238 -2.27 -24.84 14.22
CA LEU A 238 -1.39 -25.88 13.66
C LEU A 238 -2.04 -26.73 12.57
N LYS A 239 -3.36 -26.91 12.62
CA LYS A 239 -4.13 -27.74 11.66
C LYS A 239 -5.47 -27.12 11.29
N GLY A 240 -6.13 -27.73 10.31
CA GLY A 240 -7.50 -27.38 9.92
C GLY A 240 -7.58 -26.38 8.77
N TYR A 241 -6.47 -26.14 8.07
CA TYR A 241 -6.41 -25.20 6.94
C TYR A 241 -7.01 -25.80 5.67
N ARG A 242 -7.82 -24.99 4.99
CA ARG A 242 -8.34 -25.30 3.65
C ARG A 242 -7.40 -24.73 2.60
N PHE A 243 -7.24 -25.43 1.48
CA PHE A 243 -6.45 -24.92 0.35
C PHE A 243 -6.97 -25.46 -0.98
N THR A 244 -7.32 -24.59 -1.93
CA THR A 244 -7.89 -25.02 -3.22
C THR A 244 -7.65 -24.00 -4.34
N ASN A 245 -7.66 -24.46 -5.59
CA ASN A 245 -7.70 -23.62 -6.78
C ASN A 245 -9.13 -23.22 -7.19
N SER A 246 -10.16 -23.91 -6.67
CA SER A 246 -11.54 -23.75 -7.09
C SER A 246 -12.29 -22.76 -6.20
N LYS A 247 -12.83 -21.70 -6.80
CA LYS A 247 -13.71 -20.74 -6.10
C LYS A 247 -14.98 -21.41 -5.58
N VAL A 248 -15.49 -22.40 -6.30
CA VAL A 248 -16.71 -23.14 -5.92
C VAL A 248 -16.45 -23.98 -4.68
N GLU A 249 -15.28 -24.60 -4.57
CA GLU A 249 -14.87 -25.35 -3.38
C GLU A 249 -14.70 -24.44 -2.17
N CYS A 250 -14.16 -23.22 -2.35
CA CYS A 250 -14.15 -22.22 -1.28
C CYS A 250 -15.55 -21.96 -0.73
N VAL A 251 -16.55 -21.74 -1.60
CA VAL A 251 -17.94 -21.52 -1.18
C VAL A 251 -18.55 -22.75 -0.53
N HIS A 252 -18.36 -23.94 -1.10
CA HIS A 252 -18.88 -25.19 -0.52
C HIS A 252 -18.26 -25.47 0.86
N SER A 253 -17.01 -25.06 1.08
CA SER A 253 -16.31 -25.27 2.34
C SER A 253 -16.85 -24.44 3.52
N VAL A 254 -17.75 -23.47 3.28
CA VAL A 254 -18.52 -22.79 4.35
C VAL A 254 -19.26 -23.78 5.24
N PHE A 255 -19.73 -24.89 4.67
CA PHE A 255 -20.42 -25.96 5.40
C PHE A 255 -19.47 -27.08 5.87
N SER A 256 -18.17 -26.93 5.65
CA SER A 256 -17.15 -27.90 6.06
C SER A 256 -16.43 -27.43 7.32
N PHE A 257 -16.15 -28.38 8.21
CA PHE A 257 -15.42 -28.08 9.43
C PHE A 257 -13.97 -27.71 9.11
N SER A 258 -13.53 -26.53 9.53
CA SER A 258 -12.17 -25.99 9.30
C SER A 258 -11.82 -24.96 10.37
N ASN A 259 -10.58 -24.50 10.41
CA ASN A 259 -10.15 -23.44 11.32
C ASN A 259 -10.87 -22.09 11.06
N GLU A 260 -11.47 -21.92 9.88
CA GLU A 260 -12.23 -20.73 9.50
C GLU A 260 -13.74 -20.86 9.75
N PHE A 261 -14.22 -22.04 10.16
CA PHE A 261 -15.65 -22.32 10.29
C PHE A 261 -16.34 -21.32 11.24
N VAL A 262 -15.77 -21.07 12.42
CA VAL A 262 -16.32 -20.13 13.39
C VAL A 262 -16.23 -18.68 12.89
N ASN A 263 -15.17 -18.31 12.19
CA ASN A 263 -15.01 -16.96 11.63
C ASN A 263 -16.12 -16.66 10.61
N ILE A 264 -16.41 -17.61 9.73
CA ILE A 264 -17.48 -17.52 8.73
C ILE A 264 -18.86 -17.48 9.41
N TRP A 265 -19.17 -18.47 10.25
CA TRP A 265 -20.52 -18.62 10.81
C TRP A 265 -20.88 -17.56 11.84
N SER A 266 -19.91 -17.06 12.63
CA SER A 266 -20.17 -15.98 13.58
C SER A 266 -20.66 -14.70 12.89
N HIS A 267 -20.11 -14.36 11.71
CA HIS A 267 -20.52 -13.18 10.95
C HIS A 267 -21.75 -13.44 10.06
N LEU A 268 -21.96 -14.66 9.56
CA LEU A 268 -23.23 -15.03 8.91
C LEU A 268 -24.42 -14.95 9.88
N ILE A 269 -24.28 -15.51 11.08
CA ILE A 269 -25.30 -15.41 12.13
C ILE A 269 -25.48 -13.95 12.54
N GLY A 270 -24.36 -13.23 12.72
CA GLY A 270 -24.37 -11.79 12.97
C GLY A 270 -25.17 -11.02 11.91
N LEU A 271 -25.01 -11.34 10.63
CA LEU A 271 -25.72 -10.70 9.53
C LEU A 271 -27.23 -10.91 9.67
N VAL A 272 -27.68 -12.15 9.93
CA VAL A 272 -29.10 -12.45 10.13
C VAL A 272 -29.67 -11.69 11.34
N LEU A 273 -28.90 -11.60 12.43
CA LEU A 273 -29.29 -10.84 13.62
C LEU A 273 -29.41 -9.35 13.33
N VAL A 274 -28.42 -8.74 12.67
CA VAL A 274 -28.44 -7.31 12.32
C VAL A 274 -29.57 -7.00 11.33
N LEU A 275 -29.83 -7.88 10.35
CA LEU A 275 -30.97 -7.73 9.44
C LEU A 275 -32.31 -7.80 10.18
N SER A 276 -32.44 -8.73 11.13
CA SER A 276 -33.63 -8.83 11.99
C SER A 276 -33.81 -7.58 12.84
N ILE A 277 -32.73 -7.00 13.38
CA ILE A 277 -32.79 -5.72 14.08
C ILE A 277 -33.20 -4.59 13.14
N ALA A 278 -32.57 -4.47 11.98
CA ALA A 278 -32.81 -3.37 11.04
C ALA A 278 -34.26 -3.35 10.50
N PHE A 279 -34.81 -4.53 10.16
CA PHE A 279 -36.10 -4.62 9.48
C PHE A 279 -37.28 -4.97 10.39
N TYR A 280 -37.03 -5.53 11.59
CA TYR A 280 -38.10 -5.91 12.51
C TYR A 280 -38.05 -5.16 13.84
N PHE A 281 -36.95 -5.26 14.59
CA PHE A 281 -36.91 -4.66 15.94
C PHE A 281 -36.78 -3.13 15.94
N TYR A 282 -36.02 -2.55 15.01
CA TYR A 282 -35.83 -1.11 14.92
C TYR A 282 -37.13 -0.37 14.58
N PRO A 283 -37.93 -0.80 13.57
CA PRO A 283 -39.24 -0.19 13.29
C PRO A 283 -40.28 -0.32 14.41
N LEU A 284 -40.16 -1.35 15.26
CA LEU A 284 -41.06 -1.57 16.39
C LEU A 284 -40.70 -0.74 17.63
N HIS A 285 -39.50 -0.15 17.67
CA HIS A 285 -39.06 0.64 18.81
C HIS A 285 -39.79 2.00 18.86
N THR A 286 -40.11 2.50 20.05
CA THR A 286 -40.85 3.76 20.25
C THR A 286 -40.16 4.96 19.57
N ASN A 287 -38.84 5.01 19.63
CA ASN A 287 -38.03 6.02 18.96
C ASN A 287 -38.30 6.11 17.44
N PHE A 288 -38.63 5.00 16.78
CA PHE A 288 -38.85 5.00 15.32
C PHE A 288 -40.01 5.91 14.92
N HIS A 289 -41.07 5.98 15.73
CA HIS A 289 -42.21 6.85 15.46
C HIS A 289 -41.94 8.34 15.76
N LEU A 290 -40.92 8.63 16.56
CA LEU A 290 -40.46 10.00 16.86
C LEU A 290 -39.40 10.49 15.86
N SER A 291 -38.72 9.55 15.20
CA SER A 291 -37.65 9.82 14.25
C SER A 291 -38.16 10.53 13.00
N SER A 292 -37.45 11.58 12.60
CA SER A 292 -37.56 12.18 11.28
C SER A 292 -36.99 11.25 10.19
N LYS A 293 -37.23 11.61 8.91
CA LYS A 293 -36.62 10.89 7.77
C LYS A 293 -35.09 10.92 7.82
N ALA A 294 -34.49 12.00 8.33
CA ALA A 294 -33.05 12.12 8.47
C ALA A 294 -32.50 11.17 9.55
N ASP A 295 -33.20 11.03 10.67
CA ASP A 295 -32.83 10.12 11.76
C ASP A 295 -32.86 8.66 11.30
N ILE A 296 -33.93 8.30 10.57
CA ILE A 296 -34.06 6.98 9.95
C ILE A 296 -32.94 6.75 8.94
N MET A 297 -32.56 7.76 8.14
CA MET A 297 -31.45 7.66 7.19
C MET A 297 -30.11 7.40 7.89
N ILE A 298 -29.82 8.12 8.98
CA ILE A 298 -28.58 7.92 9.76
C ILE A 298 -28.52 6.50 10.34
N ALA A 299 -29.63 6.01 10.89
CA ALA A 299 -29.71 4.63 11.36
C ALA A 299 -29.57 3.61 10.21
N ALA A 300 -30.19 3.86 9.07
CA ALA A 300 -30.09 3.00 7.89
C ALA A 300 -28.66 2.92 7.36
N VAL A 301 -27.91 4.04 7.36
CA VAL A 301 -26.48 4.06 6.99
C VAL A 301 -25.66 3.18 7.94
N PHE A 302 -25.91 3.25 9.25
CA PHE A 302 -25.26 2.37 10.22
C PHE A 302 -25.57 0.89 9.97
N PHE A 303 -26.85 0.52 9.81
CA PHE A 303 -27.23 -0.87 9.54
C PHE A 303 -26.66 -1.38 8.23
N PHE A 304 -26.68 -0.56 7.18
CA PHE A 304 -26.05 -0.90 5.90
C PHE A 304 -24.55 -1.15 6.07
N ALA A 305 -23.85 -0.26 6.78
CA ALA A 305 -22.42 -0.41 7.04
C ALA A 305 -22.10 -1.67 7.87
N ALA A 306 -22.92 -1.96 8.88
CA ALA A 306 -22.81 -3.17 9.70
C ALA A 306 -23.03 -4.45 8.87
N CYS A 307 -24.12 -4.53 8.11
CA CYS A 307 -24.38 -5.66 7.21
C CYS A 307 -23.26 -5.82 6.18
N LYS A 308 -22.81 -4.73 5.56
CA LYS A 308 -21.69 -4.74 4.61
C LYS A 308 -20.42 -5.29 5.25
N CYS A 309 -20.08 -4.85 6.46
CA CYS A 309 -18.91 -5.32 7.19
C CYS A 309 -18.95 -6.84 7.40
N LEU A 310 -20.09 -7.36 7.87
CA LEU A 310 -20.27 -8.79 8.12
C LEU A 310 -20.22 -9.63 6.82
N VAL A 311 -20.80 -9.11 5.73
CA VAL A 311 -20.72 -9.73 4.40
C VAL A 311 -19.28 -9.73 3.87
N CYS A 312 -18.58 -8.60 3.92
CA CYS A 312 -17.20 -8.47 3.46
C CYS A 312 -16.28 -9.46 4.20
N SER A 313 -16.39 -9.53 5.52
CA SER A 313 -15.65 -10.49 6.35
C SER A 313 -15.98 -11.94 5.99
N THR A 314 -17.27 -12.27 5.86
CA THR A 314 -17.70 -13.62 5.47
C THR A 314 -17.11 -14.02 4.11
N ILE A 315 -17.13 -13.13 3.12
CA ILE A 315 -16.54 -13.37 1.80
C ILE A 315 -15.03 -13.60 1.92
N TRP A 316 -14.33 -12.77 2.69
CA TRP A 316 -12.89 -12.93 2.90
C TRP A 316 -12.55 -14.30 3.51
N HIS A 317 -13.16 -14.64 4.64
CA HIS A 317 -12.91 -15.92 5.32
C HIS A 317 -13.36 -17.12 4.49
N THR A 318 -14.38 -16.98 3.65
CA THR A 318 -14.75 -18.03 2.69
C THR A 318 -13.67 -18.24 1.65
N MET A 319 -13.12 -17.15 1.10
CA MET A 319 -12.21 -17.17 -0.05
C MET A 319 -10.72 -17.25 0.31
N ASN A 320 -10.34 -17.10 1.57
CA ASN A 320 -8.93 -17.06 2.00
C ASN A 320 -8.15 -18.36 1.73
N SER A 321 -8.85 -19.47 1.46
CA SER A 321 -8.26 -20.75 1.06
C SER A 321 -7.88 -20.84 -0.41
N ILE A 322 -8.12 -19.79 -1.21
CA ILE A 322 -7.77 -19.81 -2.63
C ILE A 322 -6.24 -19.77 -2.80
N ALA A 323 -5.71 -20.65 -3.64
CA ALA A 323 -4.28 -20.77 -3.94
C ALA A 323 -3.71 -19.60 -4.77
N SER A 324 -4.56 -18.67 -5.21
CA SER A 324 -4.14 -17.46 -5.91
C SER A 324 -3.86 -16.33 -4.91
N GLN A 325 -2.58 -16.00 -4.70
CA GLN A 325 -2.16 -14.95 -3.77
C GLN A 325 -2.83 -13.61 -4.09
N SER A 326 -2.83 -13.18 -5.36
CA SER A 326 -3.42 -11.90 -5.76
C SER A 326 -4.92 -11.82 -5.51
N LEU A 327 -5.63 -12.94 -5.62
CA LEU A 327 -7.07 -12.98 -5.33
C LEU A 327 -7.33 -13.01 -3.82
N MET A 328 -6.54 -13.77 -3.07
CA MET A 328 -6.57 -13.76 -1.61
C MET A 328 -6.36 -12.34 -1.07
N GLU A 329 -5.29 -11.65 -1.46
CA GLU A 329 -4.99 -10.28 -1.02
C GLU A 329 -6.11 -9.30 -1.34
N ARG A 330 -6.76 -9.41 -2.52
CA ARG A 330 -7.92 -8.59 -2.88
C ARG A 330 -9.11 -8.83 -1.96
N PHE A 331 -9.39 -10.07 -1.58
CA PHE A 331 -10.47 -10.35 -0.64
C PHE A 331 -10.14 -9.85 0.78
N ALA A 332 -8.87 -9.85 1.19
CA ALA A 332 -8.45 -9.21 2.44
C ALA A 332 -8.73 -7.69 2.40
N CYS A 333 -8.46 -7.02 1.27
CA CYS A 333 -8.83 -5.61 1.09
C CYS A 333 -10.34 -5.37 1.22
N VAL A 334 -11.17 -6.27 0.66
CA VAL A 334 -12.64 -6.20 0.80
C VAL A 334 -13.05 -6.17 2.27
N ASP A 335 -12.47 -7.02 3.11
CA ASP A 335 -12.75 -7.05 4.55
C ASP A 335 -12.34 -5.75 5.26
N TYR A 336 -11.15 -5.23 4.98
CA TYR A 336 -10.70 -3.94 5.54
C TYR A 336 -11.62 -2.77 5.18
N THR A 337 -12.22 -2.77 3.98
CA THR A 337 -13.25 -1.77 3.64
C THR A 337 -14.54 -1.95 4.42
N GLY A 338 -14.86 -3.18 4.85
CA GLY A 338 -15.96 -3.52 5.76
C GLY A 338 -15.84 -2.77 7.06
N ILE A 339 -14.72 -3.00 7.74
CA ILE A 339 -14.39 -2.40 9.04
C ILE A 339 -14.36 -0.87 8.94
N SER A 340 -13.70 -0.33 7.90
CA SER A 340 -13.57 1.12 7.72
C SER A 340 -14.92 1.84 7.63
N LEU A 341 -15.85 1.31 6.83
CA LEU A 341 -17.17 1.91 6.68
C LEU A 341 -18.01 1.78 7.97
N LEU A 342 -17.91 0.64 8.67
CA LEU A 342 -18.62 0.42 9.93
C LEU A 342 -18.17 1.43 11.00
N VAL A 343 -16.85 1.63 11.15
CA VAL A 343 -16.30 2.60 12.10
C VAL A 343 -16.79 4.02 11.76
N ALA A 344 -16.68 4.42 10.49
CA ALA A 344 -17.14 5.74 10.05
C ALA A 344 -18.65 5.95 10.31
N ALA A 345 -19.50 4.99 9.95
CA ALA A 345 -20.94 5.09 10.18
C ALA A 345 -21.31 5.15 11.68
N SER A 346 -20.57 4.42 12.52
CA SER A 346 -20.75 4.44 13.97
C SER A 346 -20.42 5.83 14.56
N ILE A 347 -19.32 6.44 14.12
CA ILE A 347 -18.92 7.80 14.51
C ILE A 347 -19.96 8.81 14.01
N VAL A 348 -20.36 8.75 12.74
CA VAL A 348 -21.35 9.66 12.15
C VAL A 348 -22.67 9.61 12.92
N SER A 349 -23.17 8.43 13.31
CA SER A 349 -24.39 8.32 14.12
C SER A 349 -24.27 9.00 15.49
N THR A 350 -23.08 8.97 16.08
CA THR A 350 -22.78 9.60 17.38
C THR A 350 -22.66 11.12 17.22
N GLU A 351 -21.94 11.60 16.21
CA GLU A 351 -21.78 13.03 15.90
C GLU A 351 -23.13 13.69 15.55
N TYR A 352 -23.95 12.99 14.77
CA TYR A 352 -25.28 13.44 14.38
C TYR A 352 -26.17 13.72 15.61
N THR A 353 -26.18 12.80 16.57
CA THR A 353 -26.97 12.94 17.80
C THR A 353 -26.33 13.91 18.80
N ALA A 354 -25.00 14.01 18.85
CA ALA A 354 -24.28 14.93 19.74
C ALA A 354 -24.57 16.41 19.41
N PHE A 355 -24.61 16.73 18.11
CA PHE A 355 -24.88 18.06 17.58
C PHE A 355 -26.28 18.18 16.96
N TYR A 356 -27.27 17.48 17.53
CA TYR A 356 -28.63 17.38 17.00
C TYR A 356 -29.39 18.73 16.86
N CYS A 357 -29.00 19.75 17.62
CA CYS A 357 -29.54 21.11 17.47
C CYS A 357 -28.52 22.11 16.87
N GLU A 358 -27.31 21.68 16.54
CA GLU A 358 -26.21 22.53 16.07
C GLU A 358 -25.76 22.13 14.65
N PRO A 359 -26.44 22.60 13.58
CA PRO A 359 -26.21 22.11 12.23
C PRO A 359 -24.79 22.38 11.71
N THR A 360 -24.17 23.50 12.08
CA THR A 360 -22.81 23.84 11.65
C THR A 360 -21.80 22.83 12.17
N SER A 361 -21.72 22.65 13.50
CA SER A 361 -20.83 21.67 14.15
C SER A 361 -21.10 20.27 13.62
N ARG A 362 -22.38 19.88 13.50
CA ARG A 362 -22.79 18.56 13.01
C ARG A 362 -22.22 18.26 11.64
N TRP A 363 -22.45 19.12 10.66
CA TRP A 363 -22.02 18.85 9.29
C TRP A 363 -20.51 18.95 9.13
N THR A 364 -19.83 19.82 9.88
CA THR A 364 -18.36 19.88 9.87
C THR A 364 -17.74 18.54 10.28
N TYR A 365 -18.18 17.95 11.40
CA TYR A 365 -17.63 16.67 11.86
C TYR A 365 -18.08 15.49 10.99
N ILE A 366 -19.36 15.42 10.62
CA ILE A 366 -19.86 14.35 9.75
C ILE A 366 -19.13 14.34 8.41
N LEU A 367 -18.93 15.50 7.77
CA LEU A 367 -18.22 15.56 6.49
C LEU A 367 -16.76 15.13 6.64
N LEU A 368 -16.08 15.56 7.70
CA LEU A 368 -14.71 15.12 7.99
C LEU A 368 -14.64 13.59 8.15
N THR A 369 -15.51 13.03 8.99
CA THR A 369 -15.58 11.59 9.23
C THR A 369 -15.95 10.81 7.96
N MET A 370 -16.86 11.32 7.13
CA MET A 370 -17.22 10.70 5.86
C MET A 370 -16.07 10.75 4.84
N CYS A 371 -15.34 11.87 4.74
CA CYS A 371 -14.16 11.98 3.89
C CYS A 371 -13.08 10.98 4.29
N LEU A 372 -12.80 10.85 5.59
CA LEU A 372 -11.87 9.85 6.09
C LEU A 372 -12.41 8.43 5.89
N GLY A 373 -13.70 8.18 6.09
CA GLY A 373 -14.34 6.90 5.81
C GLY A 373 -14.18 6.47 4.35
N ILE A 374 -14.37 7.38 3.40
CA ILE A 374 -14.11 7.17 1.97
C ILE A 374 -12.63 6.86 1.73
N GLY A 375 -11.72 7.61 2.37
CA GLY A 375 -10.29 7.30 2.38
C GLY A 375 -10.00 5.88 2.84
N GLY A 376 -10.67 5.41 3.90
CA GLY A 376 -10.52 4.05 4.44
C GLY A 376 -11.07 2.97 3.51
N ILE A 377 -11.96 3.32 2.59
CA ILE A 377 -12.44 2.42 1.54
C ILE A 377 -11.45 2.39 0.37
N ILE A 378 -10.88 3.53 -0.04
CA ILE A 378 -10.04 3.62 -1.25
C ILE A 378 -8.60 3.17 -0.97
N LEU A 379 -8.01 3.64 0.13
CA LEU A 379 -6.58 3.46 0.40
C LEU A 379 -6.16 1.98 0.47
N PRO A 380 -6.92 1.05 1.10
CA PRO A 380 -6.53 -0.37 1.11
C PRO A 380 -6.43 -1.01 -0.28
N TRP A 381 -7.07 -0.44 -1.30
CA TRP A 381 -7.00 -0.92 -2.69
C TRP A 381 -5.84 -0.32 -3.47
N HIS A 382 -5.20 0.72 -2.93
CA HIS A 382 -4.05 1.32 -3.58
C HIS A 382 -2.81 0.42 -3.38
N PRO A 383 -2.15 -0.06 -4.45
CA PRO A 383 -1.07 -1.03 -4.36
C PRO A 383 0.06 -0.55 -3.44
N THR A 384 0.44 0.73 -3.53
CA THR A 384 1.47 1.32 -2.66
C THR A 384 1.10 1.27 -1.17
N PHE A 385 -0.17 1.49 -0.83
CA PHE A 385 -0.61 1.55 0.57
C PHE A 385 -0.75 0.15 1.19
N ASN A 386 -1.03 -0.86 0.37
CA ASN A 386 -1.13 -2.26 0.82
C ASN A 386 0.23 -2.97 0.92
N ARG A 387 1.33 -2.36 0.45
CA ARG A 387 2.67 -2.95 0.60
C ARG A 387 3.04 -3.14 2.08
N HIS A 388 3.82 -4.18 2.35
CA HIS A 388 4.21 -4.54 3.71
C HIS A 388 5.03 -3.43 4.41
N ASP A 389 5.90 -2.73 3.67
CA ASP A 389 6.72 -1.62 4.17
C ASP A 389 5.90 -0.36 4.49
N MET A 390 4.69 -0.21 3.94
CA MET A 390 3.76 0.89 4.21
C MET A 390 2.78 0.58 5.34
N ALA A 391 3.01 -0.49 6.12
CA ALA A 391 2.16 -0.84 7.26
C ALA A 391 2.02 0.32 8.27
N TRP A 392 3.07 1.12 8.47
CA TRP A 392 3.04 2.30 9.35
C TRP A 392 2.05 3.37 8.84
N ALA A 393 1.96 3.57 7.51
CA ALA A 393 1.05 4.55 6.92
C ALA A 393 -0.41 4.12 7.10
N ARG A 394 -0.69 2.81 7.03
CA ARG A 394 -2.02 2.26 7.34
C ARG A 394 -2.41 2.50 8.79
N VAL A 395 -1.50 2.19 9.71
CA VAL A 395 -1.72 2.43 11.15
C VAL A 395 -1.94 3.92 11.41
N ALA A 396 -1.10 4.80 10.85
CA ALA A 396 -1.23 6.25 11.00
C ALA A 396 -2.58 6.79 10.48
N PHE A 397 -3.06 6.28 9.34
CA PHE A 397 -4.36 6.61 8.80
C PHE A 397 -5.50 6.22 9.75
N TYR A 398 -5.55 4.98 10.23
CA TYR A 398 -6.60 4.53 11.14
C TYR A 398 -6.54 5.21 12.52
N VAL A 399 -5.34 5.53 13.01
CA VAL A 399 -5.16 6.34 14.22
C VAL A 399 -5.71 7.75 14.00
N THR A 400 -5.45 8.36 12.84
CA THR A 400 -5.99 9.69 12.51
C THR A 400 -7.52 9.66 12.46
N LEU A 401 -8.12 8.64 11.84
CA LEU A 401 -9.56 8.42 11.84
C LEU A 401 -10.14 8.24 13.25
N ALA A 402 -9.41 7.58 14.15
CA ALA A 402 -9.82 7.49 15.56
C ALA A 402 -9.68 8.84 16.29
N LEU A 403 -8.61 9.60 15.99
CA LEU A 403 -8.35 10.90 16.58
C LEU A 403 -9.42 11.94 16.23
N THR A 404 -10.03 11.87 15.04
CA THR A 404 -11.13 12.76 14.68
C THR A 404 -12.35 12.58 15.58
N GLY A 405 -12.56 11.39 16.15
CA GLY A 405 -13.62 11.16 17.15
C GLY A 405 -13.42 11.93 18.47
N PHE A 406 -12.20 12.36 18.79
CA PHE A 406 -11.92 13.17 19.99
C PHE A 406 -12.23 14.65 19.79
N ALA A 407 -12.27 15.16 18.56
CA ALA A 407 -12.55 16.58 18.31
C ALA A 407 -13.98 17.00 18.72
N PRO A 408 -15.05 16.25 18.35
CA PRO A 408 -16.39 16.43 18.92
C PRO A 408 -16.41 16.42 20.45
N LEU A 409 -15.71 15.47 21.07
CA LEU A 409 -15.64 15.32 22.52
C LEU A 409 -15.01 16.55 23.18
N ALA A 410 -13.92 17.07 22.60
CA ALA A 410 -13.25 18.27 23.09
C ALA A 410 -14.16 19.51 23.00
N GLN A 411 -14.84 19.72 21.87
CA GLN A 411 -15.78 20.83 21.72
C GLN A 411 -16.92 20.73 22.74
N LEU A 412 -17.54 19.57 22.89
CA LEU A 412 -18.65 19.36 23.83
C LEU A 412 -18.22 19.52 25.29
N SER A 413 -17.01 19.07 25.63
CA SER A 413 -16.45 19.25 26.97
C SER A 413 -16.21 20.73 27.28
N TYR A 414 -15.79 21.51 26.29
CA TYR A 414 -15.58 22.96 26.43
C TYR A 414 -16.90 23.73 26.52
N THR A 415 -17.91 23.40 25.71
CA THR A 415 -19.15 24.17 25.63
C THR A 415 -20.21 23.75 26.67
N ARG A 416 -20.28 22.47 27.03
CA ARG A 416 -21.31 21.91 27.92
C ARG A 416 -20.75 21.35 29.23
N GLY A 417 -19.43 21.32 29.39
CA GLY A 417 -18.74 20.76 30.54
C GLY A 417 -18.43 19.27 30.39
N PHE A 418 -17.40 18.82 31.11
CA PHE A 418 -16.90 17.45 31.03
C PHE A 418 -17.91 16.40 31.52
N GLU A 419 -18.65 16.71 32.60
CA GLU A 419 -19.66 15.80 33.16
C GLU A 419 -20.79 15.50 32.16
N TRP A 420 -21.29 16.54 31.48
CA TRP A 420 -22.28 16.40 30.43
C TRP A 420 -21.77 15.51 29.29
N CYS A 421 -20.51 15.70 28.90
CA CYS A 421 -19.88 14.92 27.84
C CYS A 421 -19.77 13.43 28.22
N MET A 422 -19.33 13.13 29.44
CA MET A 422 -19.23 11.77 29.95
C MET A 422 -20.60 11.08 30.02
N TYR A 423 -21.65 11.79 30.46
CA TYR A 423 -23.02 11.29 30.46
C TYR A 423 -23.49 10.98 29.03
N PHE A 424 -23.24 11.87 28.08
CA PHE A 424 -23.62 11.68 26.67
C PHE A 424 -22.94 10.47 26.03
N TYR A 425 -21.63 10.28 26.24
CA TYR A 425 -20.87 9.18 25.64
C TYR A 425 -20.99 7.85 26.41
N ALA A 426 -21.52 7.84 27.65
CA ALA A 426 -21.62 6.63 28.48
C ALA A 426 -22.27 5.42 27.78
N PRO A 427 -23.37 5.57 26.99
CA PRO A 427 -23.95 4.43 26.26
C PRO A 427 -22.98 3.83 25.22
N VAL A 428 -22.17 4.67 24.56
CA VAL A 428 -21.21 4.27 23.52
C VAL A 428 -19.99 3.55 24.09
N VAL A 429 -19.63 3.80 25.36
CA VAL A 429 -18.47 3.20 26.01
C VAL A 429 -18.50 1.66 25.93
N LYS A 430 -19.66 1.02 26.11
CA LYS A 430 -19.77 -0.45 26.02
C LYS A 430 -19.34 -0.98 24.65
N SER A 431 -19.78 -0.31 23.58
CA SER A 431 -19.40 -0.63 22.20
C SER A 431 -17.91 -0.45 21.98
N VAL A 432 -17.35 0.70 22.38
CA VAL A 432 -15.92 0.99 22.21
C VAL A 432 -15.04 0.02 23.00
N MET A 433 -15.42 -0.31 24.23
CA MET A 433 -14.66 -1.24 25.08
C MET A 433 -14.63 -2.65 24.51
N VAL A 434 -15.74 -3.18 23.98
CA VAL A 434 -15.75 -4.53 23.39
C VAL A 434 -14.88 -4.58 22.13
N TYR A 435 -14.93 -3.55 21.27
CA TYR A 435 -14.01 -3.44 20.13
C TYR A 435 -12.55 -3.38 20.58
N PHE A 436 -12.24 -2.54 21.56
CA PHE A 436 -10.88 -2.35 22.05
C PHE A 436 -10.31 -3.65 22.64
N VAL A 437 -11.05 -4.30 23.55
CA VAL A 437 -10.65 -5.57 24.15
C VAL A 437 -10.51 -6.66 23.09
N GLY A 438 -11.47 -6.75 22.15
CA GLY A 438 -11.39 -7.68 21.03
C GLY A 438 -10.14 -7.47 20.17
N ALA A 439 -9.79 -6.22 19.87
CA ALA A 439 -8.60 -5.88 19.08
C ALA A 439 -7.30 -6.25 19.81
N LEU A 440 -7.25 -6.07 21.15
CA LEU A 440 -6.11 -6.51 21.96
C LEU A 440 -5.97 -8.04 21.96
N VAL A 441 -7.09 -8.77 22.07
CA VAL A 441 -7.11 -10.24 21.99
C VAL A 441 -6.59 -10.69 20.62
N TYR A 442 -7.12 -10.12 19.53
CA TYR A 442 -6.66 -10.39 18.16
C TYR A 442 -5.16 -10.12 17.98
N ALA A 443 -4.69 -8.94 18.36
CA ALA A 443 -3.29 -8.54 18.18
C ALA A 443 -2.32 -9.39 19.02
N SER A 444 -2.74 -9.80 20.23
CA SER A 444 -1.92 -10.64 21.11
C SER A 444 -1.89 -12.12 20.71
N LYS A 445 -2.81 -12.56 19.85
CA LYS A 445 -3.01 -13.97 19.44
C LYS A 445 -3.30 -14.89 20.63
N VAL A 446 -4.00 -14.38 21.64
CA VAL A 446 -4.38 -15.12 22.84
C VAL A 446 -5.82 -15.61 22.68
N PRO A 447 -6.16 -16.87 23.05
CA PRO A 447 -5.39 -17.81 23.85
C PRO A 447 -4.51 -18.80 23.08
N GLU A 448 -4.57 -18.85 21.74
CA GLU A 448 -3.82 -19.82 20.94
C GLU A 448 -2.30 -19.72 21.12
N ARG A 449 -1.78 -18.53 21.40
CA ARG A 449 -0.37 -18.32 21.75
C ARG A 449 0.05 -19.05 23.02
N TRP A 450 -0.85 -19.19 24.00
CA TRP A 450 -0.54 -19.88 25.27
C TRP A 450 -0.57 -21.40 25.12
N LYS A 451 -1.47 -21.93 24.29
CA LYS A 451 -1.55 -23.36 23.97
C LYS A 451 -1.74 -23.57 22.46
N PRO A 452 -0.66 -23.56 21.67
CA PRO A 452 -0.71 -23.81 20.24
C PRO A 452 -1.37 -25.16 19.93
N GLY A 453 -2.21 -25.23 18.91
CA GLY A 453 -2.93 -26.46 18.53
C GLY A 453 -4.25 -26.69 19.27
N LEU A 454 -4.45 -26.11 20.46
CA LEU A 454 -5.67 -26.33 21.26
C LEU A 454 -6.87 -25.54 20.71
N PHE A 455 -6.61 -24.35 20.19
CA PHE A 455 -7.61 -23.39 19.73
C PHE A 455 -7.68 -23.31 18.20
N ASP A 456 -7.30 -24.40 17.51
CA ASP A 456 -7.22 -24.43 16.04
C ASP A 456 -8.57 -24.22 15.35
N TYR A 457 -9.67 -24.61 16.00
CA TYR A 457 -11.01 -24.56 15.41
C TYR A 457 -11.98 -23.64 16.15
N PHE A 458 -11.82 -23.49 17.46
CA PHE A 458 -12.74 -22.75 18.32
C PHE A 458 -12.00 -21.96 19.39
N GLY A 459 -12.52 -20.77 19.71
CA GLY A 459 -12.03 -19.95 20.81
C GLY A 459 -10.66 -19.32 20.57
N GLY A 460 -10.14 -19.36 19.34
CA GLY A 460 -8.95 -18.62 18.96
C GLY A 460 -9.20 -17.12 18.97
N SER A 461 -8.13 -16.32 19.04
CA SER A 461 -8.20 -14.86 19.10
C SER A 461 -9.03 -14.24 17.98
N HIS A 462 -8.93 -14.78 16.76
CA HIS A 462 -9.71 -14.33 15.61
C HIS A 462 -11.20 -14.65 15.75
N ASN A 463 -11.55 -15.82 16.32
CA ASN A 463 -12.96 -16.13 16.61
C ASN A 463 -13.53 -15.12 17.63
N ILE A 464 -12.74 -14.83 18.68
CA ILE A 464 -13.14 -13.86 19.72
C ILE A 464 -13.27 -12.46 19.12
N TRP A 465 -12.37 -12.06 18.23
CA TRP A 465 -12.46 -10.80 17.48
C TRP A 465 -13.77 -10.70 16.70
N HIS A 466 -14.17 -11.75 15.98
CA HIS A 466 -15.42 -11.76 15.24
C HIS A 466 -16.64 -11.57 16.15
N LEU A 467 -16.66 -12.25 17.29
CA LEU A 467 -17.71 -12.09 18.30
C LEU A 467 -17.70 -10.69 18.92
N ALA A 468 -16.53 -10.12 19.17
CA ALA A 468 -16.39 -8.75 19.68
C ALA A 468 -16.90 -7.71 18.67
N VAL A 469 -16.67 -7.91 17.37
CA VAL A 469 -17.20 -7.04 16.30
C VAL A 469 -18.73 -7.07 16.29
N LEU A 470 -19.34 -8.26 16.37
CA LEU A 470 -20.79 -8.39 16.47
C LEU A 470 -21.33 -7.76 17.76
N GLY A 471 -20.69 -8.02 18.91
CA GLY A 471 -21.04 -7.40 20.18
C GLY A 471 -20.96 -5.88 20.14
N GLY A 472 -19.94 -5.34 19.47
CA GLY A 472 -19.78 -3.91 19.24
C GLY A 472 -20.94 -3.32 18.43
N ILE A 473 -21.34 -3.97 17.33
CA ILE A 473 -22.51 -3.55 16.53
C ILE A 473 -23.78 -3.54 17.40
N LEU A 474 -24.00 -4.59 18.20
CA LEU A 474 -25.20 -4.70 19.05
C LEU A 474 -25.21 -3.65 20.16
N PHE A 475 -24.09 -3.45 20.87
CA PHE A 475 -23.99 -2.41 21.89
C PHE A 475 -24.07 -1.01 21.28
N HIS A 476 -23.54 -0.80 20.08
CA HIS A 476 -23.67 0.48 19.39
C HIS A 476 -25.13 0.73 19.00
N TYR A 477 -25.86 -0.28 18.53
CA TYR A 477 -27.30 -0.16 18.28
C TYR A 477 -28.08 0.23 19.54
N CYS A 478 -27.80 -0.41 20.69
CA CYS A 478 -28.40 -0.02 21.97
C CYS A 478 -28.04 1.42 22.34
N ALA A 479 -26.76 1.81 22.19
CA ALA A 479 -26.32 3.17 22.42
C ALA A 479 -27.04 4.17 21.50
N MET A 480 -27.25 3.83 20.23
CA MET A 480 -28.00 4.67 19.29
C MET A 480 -29.44 4.91 19.78
N GLN A 481 -30.12 3.90 20.34
CA GLN A 481 -31.46 4.11 20.92
C GLN A 481 -31.43 5.16 22.03
N ASP A 482 -30.49 5.05 22.96
CA ASP A 482 -30.34 6.01 24.06
C ASP A 482 -29.96 7.41 23.54
N LEU A 483 -29.05 7.48 22.57
CA LEU A 483 -28.59 8.72 21.95
C LEU A 483 -29.73 9.45 21.21
N PHE A 484 -30.55 8.72 20.45
CA PHE A 484 -31.72 9.28 19.77
C PHE A 484 -32.79 9.72 20.76
N SER A 485 -33.12 8.91 21.77
CA SER A 485 -34.07 9.31 22.81
C SER A 485 -33.64 10.61 23.52
N ASN A 486 -32.36 10.70 23.89
CA ASN A 486 -31.79 11.90 24.49
C ASN A 486 -31.78 13.09 23.51
N ALA A 487 -31.53 12.85 22.22
CA ALA A 487 -31.56 13.89 21.19
C ALA A 487 -32.97 14.46 21.00
N PHE A 488 -34.00 13.62 20.97
CA PHE A 488 -35.40 14.05 20.86
C PHE A 488 -35.83 14.89 22.07
N GLN A 489 -35.42 14.52 23.28
CA GLN A 489 -35.67 15.32 24.47
C GLN A 489 -35.00 16.70 24.39
N ARG A 490 -33.73 16.77 23.96
CA ARG A 490 -33.04 18.05 23.76
C ARG A 490 -33.70 18.91 22.69
N ALA A 491 -34.19 18.29 21.61
CA ALA A 491 -34.83 19.01 20.51
C ALA A 491 -36.07 19.79 20.95
N GLN A 492 -36.84 19.25 21.91
CA GLN A 492 -38.03 19.94 22.45
C GLN A 492 -37.68 21.27 23.15
N GLY A 493 -36.49 21.39 23.74
CA GLY A 493 -36.04 22.60 24.44
C GLY A 493 -35.11 23.49 23.62
N GLU A 494 -34.07 22.90 23.03
CA GLU A 494 -32.96 23.62 22.39
C GLU A 494 -33.27 24.02 20.94
N CYS A 495 -34.12 23.27 20.22
CA CYS A 495 -34.40 23.53 18.82
C CYS A 495 -35.82 23.12 18.38
N PRO A 496 -36.89 23.75 18.94
CA PRO A 496 -38.27 23.34 18.73
C PRO A 496 -38.75 23.43 17.27
N ASN A 497 -38.16 24.33 16.46
CA ASN A 497 -38.50 24.50 15.04
C ASN A 497 -38.09 23.30 14.16
N LEU A 498 -37.30 22.34 14.67
CA LEU A 498 -36.97 21.09 13.97
C LEU A 498 -38.05 20.00 14.17
N THR A 499 -38.99 20.20 15.11
CA THR A 499 -40.04 19.23 15.45
C THR A 499 -41.44 19.58 14.93
N SER A 500 -41.59 20.77 14.33
CA SER A 500 -42.86 21.29 13.79
C SER A 500 -43.07 20.98 12.31
#